data_AF-A0AAD7H1C8-F1
#
_entry.id   AF-A0AAD7H1C8-F1
#
_cell.length_a   1.000
_cell.length_b   1.000
_cell.length_c   1.000
_cell.angle_alpha   90.00
_cell.angle_beta   90.00
_cell.angle_gamma   90.00
#
_symmetry.space_group_name_H-M   'P 1'
#
loop_
_entity.id
_entity.type
_entity.pdbx_description
1 polymer ?
#
loop_
_entity_poly.entity_id
_entity_poly.type
_entity_poly.pdbx_seq_one_letter_code
_entity_poly.pdbx_strand_id
1 'polypeptide(L)'
;MASVLVPVLYMIIIFGGLGVFSYIYRRNAASKSLSPYFPSHAERNAYVTLLQKTDPPASDPLLKSALVRRAMADVQRVLRLREDKPALQNLLQKGSIGDDLWNSLLAAEKELEAEIVEVVAEANTFVEGWGQVIFPTANEMIANEKMRSLFESSEDAKRALGMLYA
;
A
#
# COMPACT_ATOMS: atom_id res chain seq x y z
N MET A 1 -59.11 27.22 -8.07
CA MET A 1 -58.01 27.59 -7.18
C MET A 1 -57.00 26.45 -7.18
N ALA A 2 -55.82 26.65 -7.75
CA ALA A 2 -54.81 25.59 -7.84
C ALA A 2 -54.34 25.24 -6.41
N SER A 3 -54.52 23.98 -6.03
CA SER A 3 -54.17 23.49 -4.69
C SER A 3 -52.65 23.52 -4.53
N VAL A 4 -52.14 24.31 -3.58
CA VAL A 4 -50.71 24.40 -3.19
C VAL A 4 -50.16 23.06 -2.68
N LEU A 5 -51.06 22.15 -2.27
CA LEU A 5 -50.69 20.85 -1.75
C LEU A 5 -50.10 19.92 -2.82
N VAL A 6 -50.57 20.03 -4.07
CA VAL A 6 -50.08 19.21 -5.20
C VAL A 6 -48.61 19.48 -5.53
N PRO A 7 -48.15 20.74 -5.73
CA PRO A 7 -46.74 21.02 -5.99
C PRO A 7 -45.84 20.72 -4.77
N VAL A 8 -46.33 20.91 -3.54
CA VAL A 8 -45.57 20.54 -2.33
C VAL A 8 -45.38 19.03 -2.24
N LEU A 9 -46.42 18.24 -2.48
CA LEU A 9 -46.34 16.78 -2.48
C LEU A 9 -45.39 16.27 -3.60
N TYR A 10 -45.45 16.88 -4.78
CA TYR A 10 -44.53 16.57 -5.89
C TYR A 10 -43.06 16.78 -5.50
N MET A 11 -42.75 17.90 -4.85
CA MET A 11 -41.40 18.18 -4.36
C MET A 11 -40.96 17.13 -3.32
N ILE A 12 -41.82 16.78 -2.36
CA ILE A 12 -41.51 15.76 -1.34
C ILE A 12 -41.23 14.40 -2.00
N ILE A 13 -42.01 14.00 -3.00
CA ILE A 13 -41.79 12.73 -3.71
C ILE A 13 -40.45 12.74 -4.46
N ILE A 14 -40.11 13.84 -5.12
CA ILE A 14 -38.83 13.96 -5.85
C ILE A 14 -37.65 13.94 -4.87
N PHE A 15 -37.64 14.81 -3.86
CA PHE A 15 -36.52 14.88 -2.92
C PHE A 15 -36.42 13.63 -2.05
N GLY A 16 -37.55 13.07 -1.64
CA GLY A 16 -37.61 11.80 -0.91
C GLY A 16 -37.08 10.64 -1.75
N GLY A 17 -37.56 10.50 -2.98
CA GLY A 17 -37.10 9.48 -3.92
C GLY A 17 -35.61 9.62 -4.24
N LEU A 18 -35.13 10.84 -4.48
CA LEU A 18 -33.72 11.13 -4.74
C LEU A 18 -32.84 10.88 -3.51
N GLY A 19 -33.34 11.17 -2.31
CA GLY A 19 -32.66 10.88 -1.05
C GLY A 19 -32.49 9.38 -0.82
N VAL A 20 -33.56 8.60 -0.98
CA VAL A 20 -33.53 7.12 -0.87
C VAL A 20 -32.60 6.53 -1.93
N PHE A 21 -32.71 6.98 -3.19
CA PHE A 21 -31.84 6.54 -4.27
C PHE A 21 -30.37 6.86 -3.99
N SER A 22 -30.05 8.09 -3.57
CA SER A 22 -28.68 8.51 -3.23
C SER A 22 -28.09 7.68 -2.09
N TYR A 23 -28.90 7.40 -1.07
CA TYR A 23 -28.49 6.55 0.06
C TYR A 23 -28.17 5.12 -0.39
N ILE A 24 -29.06 4.48 -1.15
CA ILE A 24 -28.86 3.11 -1.66
C ILE A 24 -27.67 3.06 -2.63
N TYR A 25 -27.58 4.02 -3.56
CA TYR A 25 -26.49 4.09 -4.53
C TYR A 25 -25.13 4.26 -3.84
N ARG A 26 -24.99 5.19 -2.88
CA ARG A 26 -23.74 5.36 -2.12
C ARG A 26 -23.39 4.12 -1.32
N ARG A 27 -24.38 3.46 -0.71
CA ARG A 27 -24.17 2.21 0.02
C ARG A 27 -23.62 1.12 -0.91
N ASN A 28 -24.21 0.95 -2.09
CA ASN A 28 -23.79 -0.08 -3.06
C ASN A 28 -22.45 0.28 -3.73
N ALA A 29 -22.20 1.56 -3.99
CA ALA A 29 -20.93 2.03 -4.52
C ALA A 29 -19.78 1.80 -3.52
N ALA A 30 -20.04 2.00 -2.21
CA ALA A 30 -19.09 1.73 -1.15
C ALA A 30 -18.81 0.23 -0.93
N SER A 31 -19.75 -0.66 -1.30
CA SER A 31 -19.55 -2.11 -1.20
C SER A 31 -18.74 -2.73 -2.34
N LYS A 32 -18.37 -1.96 -3.37
CA LYS A 32 -17.44 -2.46 -4.39
C LYS A 32 -16.06 -2.64 -3.76
N SER A 33 -15.67 -3.88 -3.51
CA SER A 33 -14.32 -4.22 -3.08
C SER A 33 -13.35 -3.95 -4.24
N LEU A 34 -12.53 -2.92 -4.11
CA LEU A 34 -11.40 -2.73 -5.01
C LEU A 34 -10.42 -3.88 -4.79
N SER A 35 -9.90 -4.44 -5.88
CA SER A 35 -8.79 -5.38 -5.79
C SER A 35 -7.59 -4.64 -5.17
N PRO A 36 -6.94 -5.19 -4.13
CA PRO A 36 -5.72 -4.61 -3.58
C PRO A 36 -4.67 -4.42 -4.69
N TYR A 37 -4.01 -3.25 -4.69
CA TYR A 37 -2.97 -2.95 -5.68
C TYR A 37 -1.69 -3.75 -5.42
N PHE A 38 -1.28 -3.84 -4.15
CA PHE A 38 -0.14 -4.63 -3.72
C PHE A 38 -0.57 -6.01 -3.21
N PRO A 39 0.30 -7.02 -3.35
CA PRO A 39 0.08 -8.30 -2.69
C PRO A 39 0.14 -8.16 -1.16
N SER A 40 -0.28 -9.21 -0.47
CA SER A 40 -0.23 -9.28 1.00
C SER A 40 1.18 -8.95 1.53
N HIS A 41 1.23 -8.23 2.66
CA HIS A 41 2.46 -7.76 3.29
C HIS A 41 3.08 -8.87 4.15
N ALA A 42 3.97 -9.67 3.55
CA ALA A 42 4.57 -10.83 4.19
C ALA A 42 5.42 -10.45 5.41
N GLU A 43 6.19 -9.36 5.31
CA GLU A 43 7.10 -8.88 6.33
C GLU A 43 6.33 -8.33 7.55
N ARG A 44 5.25 -7.59 7.31
CA ARG A 44 4.31 -7.16 8.36
C ARG A 44 3.66 -8.37 9.04
N ASN A 45 3.16 -9.32 8.27
CA ASN A 45 2.53 -10.53 8.82
C ASN A 45 3.52 -11.35 9.66
N ALA A 46 4.76 -11.48 9.21
CA ALA A 46 5.83 -12.13 9.96
C ALA A 46 6.13 -11.38 11.27
N TYR A 47 6.24 -10.06 11.22
CA TYR A 47 6.44 -9.22 12.41
C TYR A 47 5.30 -9.36 13.42
N VAL A 48 4.04 -9.25 12.98
CA VAL A 48 2.86 -9.41 13.84
C VAL A 48 2.80 -10.82 14.44
N THR A 49 3.14 -11.85 13.65
CA THR A 49 3.22 -13.23 14.13
C THR A 49 4.29 -13.38 15.21
N LEU A 50 5.44 -12.73 15.05
CA LEU A 50 6.50 -12.70 16.08
C LEU A 50 6.03 -11.99 17.36
N LEU A 51 5.27 -10.90 17.23
CA LEU A 51 4.72 -10.16 18.36
C LEU A 51 3.69 -10.98 19.15
N GLN A 52 2.92 -11.82 18.47
CA GLN A 52 1.91 -12.70 19.08
C GLN A 52 2.52 -13.96 19.73
N LYS A 53 3.80 -14.24 19.50
CA LYS A 53 4.46 -15.44 20.03
C LYS A 53 4.78 -15.25 21.52
N THR A 54 4.12 -16.05 22.37
CA THR A 54 4.25 -15.97 23.84
C THR A 54 5.16 -17.04 24.45
N ASP A 55 5.37 -18.18 23.79
CA ASP A 55 6.19 -19.29 24.32
C ASP A 55 7.09 -19.94 23.25
N PRO A 56 8.43 -19.76 23.30
CA PRO A 56 9.13 -18.70 24.02
C PRO A 56 8.87 -17.32 23.37
N PRO A 57 8.91 -16.22 24.14
CA PRO A 57 8.74 -14.88 23.58
C PRO A 57 9.82 -14.56 22.54
N ALA A 58 9.46 -13.80 21.52
CA ALA A 58 10.42 -13.31 20.53
C ALA A 58 11.46 -12.40 21.21
N SER A 59 12.73 -12.56 20.83
CA SER A 59 13.81 -11.73 21.38
C SER A 59 13.73 -10.30 20.83
N ASP A 60 14.12 -9.33 21.65
CA ASP A 60 14.12 -7.92 21.26
C ASP A 60 14.96 -7.62 19.99
N PRO A 61 16.18 -8.18 19.82
CA PRO A 61 16.93 -8.01 18.57
C PRO A 61 16.22 -8.59 17.34
N LEU A 62 15.49 -9.70 17.52
CA LEU A 62 14.73 -10.32 16.44
C LEU A 62 13.57 -9.41 16.02
N LEU A 63 12.80 -8.87 16.97
CA LEU A 63 11.71 -7.93 16.69
C LEU A 63 12.20 -6.67 15.99
N LYS A 64 13.32 -6.08 16.45
CA LYS A 64 13.93 -4.92 15.79
C LYS A 64 14.37 -5.24 14.36
N SER A 65 14.99 -6.39 14.13
CA SER A 65 15.38 -6.82 12.78
C SER A 65 14.19 -7.05 11.85
N ALA A 66 13.10 -7.62 12.38
CA ALA A 66 11.86 -7.84 11.64
C ALA A 66 11.16 -6.51 11.31
N LEU A 67 11.19 -5.53 12.22
CA LEU A 67 10.66 -4.19 11.96
C LEU A 67 11.45 -3.47 10.85
N VAL A 68 12.78 -3.61 10.83
CA VAL A 68 13.60 -3.07 9.72
C VAL A 68 13.25 -3.74 8.39
N ARG A 69 13.03 -5.06 8.38
CA ARG A 69 12.58 -5.77 7.16
C ARG A 69 11.21 -5.30 6.69
N ARG A 70 10.27 -5.05 7.60
CA ARG A 70 8.98 -4.42 7.30
C ARG A 70 9.17 -3.05 6.66
N ALA A 71 9.98 -2.18 7.28
CA ALA A 71 10.29 -0.85 6.75
C ALA A 71 10.95 -0.91 5.35
N MET A 72 11.81 -1.90 5.08
CA MET A 72 12.39 -2.09 3.75
C MET A 72 11.32 -2.42 2.69
N ALA A 73 10.37 -3.30 3.01
CA ALA A 73 9.27 -3.61 2.10
C ALA A 73 8.40 -2.36 1.82
N ASP A 74 8.17 -1.53 2.83
CA ASP A 74 7.42 -0.27 2.69
C ASP A 74 8.16 0.72 1.78
N VAL A 75 9.47 0.89 1.93
CA VAL A 75 10.29 1.73 1.04
C VAL A 75 10.19 1.24 -0.41
N GLN A 76 10.29 -0.07 -0.65
CA GLN A 76 10.13 -0.62 -2.00
C GLN A 76 8.76 -0.29 -2.60
N ARG A 77 7.69 -0.40 -1.79
CA ARG A 77 6.32 -0.02 -2.21
C ARG A 77 6.20 1.48 -2.50
N VAL A 78 6.83 2.34 -1.69
CA VAL A 78 6.85 3.79 -1.92
C VAL A 78 7.53 4.12 -3.24
N LEU A 79 8.71 3.55 -3.49
CA LEU A 79 9.45 3.77 -4.74
C LEU A 79 8.61 3.34 -5.95
N ARG A 80 7.97 2.18 -5.85
CA ARG A 80 7.07 1.68 -6.89
C ARG A 80 5.86 2.57 -7.12
N LEU A 81 5.18 3.05 -6.06
CA LEU A 81 4.06 4.00 -6.22
C LEU A 81 4.50 5.31 -6.89
N ARG A 82 5.69 5.82 -6.56
CA ARG A 82 6.23 7.04 -7.16
C ARG A 82 6.46 6.90 -8.66
N GLU A 83 6.86 5.72 -9.11
CA GLU A 83 7.05 5.41 -10.54
C GLU A 83 5.71 5.12 -11.23
N ASP A 84 4.86 4.31 -10.61
CA ASP A 84 3.61 3.81 -11.20
C ASP A 84 2.54 4.91 -11.32
N LYS A 85 2.44 5.82 -10.34
CA LYS A 85 1.39 6.86 -10.29
C LYS A 85 1.36 7.77 -11.52
N PRO A 86 2.47 8.43 -11.94
CA PRO A 86 2.45 9.23 -13.16
C PRO A 86 2.24 8.40 -14.43
N ALA A 87 2.74 7.16 -14.47
CA ALA A 87 2.56 6.27 -15.62
C ALA A 87 1.07 5.88 -15.79
N LEU A 88 0.42 5.47 -14.71
CA LEU A 88 -1.00 5.08 -14.70
C LEU A 88 -1.91 6.28 -14.92
N GLN A 89 -1.57 7.47 -14.42
CA GLN A 89 -2.33 8.69 -14.70
C GLN A 89 -2.37 8.99 -16.21
N ASN A 90 -1.24 8.84 -16.91
CA ASN A 90 -1.17 9.02 -18.36
C ASN A 90 -1.99 7.97 -19.11
N LEU A 91 -2.01 6.72 -18.65
CA LEU A 91 -2.81 5.64 -19.25
C LEU A 91 -4.31 5.84 -19.02
N LEU A 92 -4.70 6.38 -17.86
CA LEU A 92 -6.09 6.69 -17.54
C LEU A 92 -6.65 7.78 -18.45
N GLN A 93 -5.88 8.85 -18.68
CA GLN A 93 -6.27 9.93 -19.60
C GLN A 93 -6.47 9.44 -21.04
N LYS A 94 -5.74 8.39 -21.45
CA LYS A 94 -5.88 7.74 -22.75
C LYS A 94 -7.03 6.72 -22.80
N GLY A 95 -7.73 6.47 -21.68
CA GLY A 95 -8.77 5.46 -21.57
C GLY A 95 -8.26 4.02 -21.70
N SER A 96 -6.96 3.78 -21.50
CA SER A 96 -6.35 2.45 -21.65
C SER A 96 -6.45 1.59 -20.39
N ILE A 97 -6.82 2.18 -19.25
CA ILE A 97 -7.06 1.49 -17.97
C ILE A 97 -8.39 1.96 -17.38
N GLY A 98 -9.01 1.14 -16.54
CA GLY A 98 -10.24 1.49 -15.83
C GLY A 98 -10.00 2.33 -14.57
N ASP A 99 -11.03 3.07 -14.16
CA ASP A 99 -11.03 3.87 -12.93
C ASP A 99 -10.80 3.02 -11.66
N ASP A 100 -11.22 1.76 -11.67
CA ASP A 100 -11.05 0.84 -10.54
C ASP A 100 -9.56 0.61 -10.21
N LEU A 101 -8.68 0.51 -11.23
CA LEU A 101 -7.24 0.36 -11.02
C LEU A 101 -6.60 1.64 -10.47
N TRP A 102 -7.06 2.79 -10.97
CA TRP A 102 -6.57 4.08 -10.47
C TRP A 102 -6.98 4.30 -9.01
N ASN A 103 -8.23 4.00 -8.68
CA ASN A 103 -8.74 4.09 -7.32
C ASN A 103 -8.06 3.09 -6.38
N SER A 104 -7.70 1.89 -6.85
CA SER A 104 -6.96 0.92 -6.02
C SER A 104 -5.53 1.38 -5.73
N LEU A 105 -4.87 2.04 -6.69
CA LEU A 105 -3.56 2.68 -6.46
C LEU A 105 -3.66 3.79 -5.41
N LEU A 106 -4.66 4.68 -5.52
CA LEU A 106 -4.86 5.76 -4.54
C LEU A 106 -5.21 5.22 -3.14
N ALA A 107 -5.95 4.12 -3.07
CA ALA A 107 -6.23 3.44 -1.81
C ALA A 107 -4.95 2.86 -1.20
N ALA A 108 -4.12 2.19 -2.01
CA ALA A 108 -2.85 1.64 -1.57
C ALA A 108 -1.84 2.71 -1.14
N GLU A 109 -1.85 3.89 -1.76
CA GLU A 109 -1.05 5.04 -1.33
C GLU A 109 -1.43 5.48 0.09
N LYS A 110 -2.73 5.64 0.37
CA LYS A 110 -3.21 5.99 1.72
C LYS A 110 -2.93 4.91 2.76
N GLU A 111 -3.09 3.64 2.39
CA GLU A 111 -2.76 2.50 3.26
C GLU A 111 -1.27 2.50 3.61
N LEU A 112 -0.40 2.77 2.63
CA LEU A 112 1.04 2.84 2.83
C LEU A 112 1.45 4.07 3.67
N GLU A 113 0.80 5.22 3.50
CA GLU A 113 1.02 6.39 4.35
C GLU A 113 0.69 6.09 5.82
N ALA A 114 -0.43 5.40 6.08
CA ALA A 114 -0.80 4.97 7.43
C ALA A 114 0.22 3.96 8.00
N GLU A 115 0.60 2.96 7.20
CA GLU A 115 1.61 1.96 7.58
C GLU A 115 2.97 2.60 7.93
N ILE A 116 3.42 3.61 7.18
CA ILE A 116 4.66 4.35 7.49
C ILE A 116 4.55 5.02 8.86
N VAL A 117 3.43 5.67 9.16
CA VAL A 117 3.22 6.32 10.47
C VAL A 117 3.22 5.30 11.60
N GLU A 118 2.59 4.14 11.40
CA GLU A 118 2.62 3.03 12.36
C GLU A 118 4.04 2.53 12.62
N VAL A 119 4.84 2.29 11.58
CA VAL A 119 6.23 1.82 11.70
C VAL A 119 7.11 2.85 12.41
N VAL A 120 6.95 4.15 12.13
CA VAL A 120 7.68 5.22 12.85
C VAL A 120 7.31 5.22 14.34
N ALA A 121 6.01 5.13 14.65
CA ALA A 121 5.53 5.11 16.02
C ALA A 121 6.07 3.88 16.76
N GLU A 122 5.99 2.71 16.14
CA GLU A 122 6.47 1.44 16.68
C GLU A 122 7.99 1.45 16.90
N ALA A 123 8.77 1.97 15.95
CA ALA A 123 10.21 2.14 16.13
C ALA A 123 10.54 3.00 17.37
N ASN A 124 9.81 4.10 17.58
CA ASN A 124 9.99 4.95 18.75
C ASN A 124 9.63 4.25 20.07
N THR A 125 8.80 3.19 20.05
CA THR A 125 8.53 2.38 21.25
C THR A 125 9.70 1.49 21.65
N PHE A 126 10.51 1.04 20.68
CA PHE A 126 11.70 0.25 20.96
C PHE A 126 12.89 1.11 21.41
N VAL A 127 13.11 2.23 20.71
CA VAL A 127 14.20 3.16 20.98
C VAL A 127 13.74 4.57 20.62
N GLU A 128 13.81 5.49 21.58
CA GLU A 128 13.42 6.89 21.36
C GLU A 128 14.23 7.52 20.20
N GLY A 129 13.53 8.17 19.27
CA GLY A 129 14.13 8.81 18.09
C GLY A 129 14.46 7.85 16.94
N TRP A 130 14.28 6.52 17.11
CA TRP A 130 14.58 5.55 16.07
C TRP A 130 13.69 5.69 14.83
N GLY A 131 12.45 6.15 15.01
CA GLY A 131 11.51 6.38 13.92
C GLY A 131 11.99 7.40 12.87
N GLN A 132 12.89 8.33 13.24
CA GLN A 132 13.49 9.30 12.31
C GLN A 132 14.53 8.65 11.37
N VAL A 133 15.19 7.58 11.82
CA VAL A 133 16.34 6.98 11.12
C VAL A 133 16.03 5.62 10.48
N ILE A 134 14.94 4.96 10.88
CA ILE A 134 14.59 3.61 10.41
C ILE A 134 14.37 3.57 8.89
N PHE A 135 13.63 4.53 8.32
CA PHE A 135 13.36 4.58 6.88
C PHE A 135 14.59 4.98 6.05
N PRO A 136 15.39 6.00 6.42
CA PRO A 136 16.68 6.25 5.78
C PRO A 136 17.59 5.02 5.79
N THR A 137 17.67 4.32 6.91
CA THR A 137 18.49 3.10 7.05
C THR A 137 17.95 1.97 6.16
N ALA A 138 16.63 1.76 6.14
CA ALA A 138 15.99 0.78 5.27
C ALA A 138 16.26 1.05 3.78
N ASN A 139 16.24 2.33 3.36
CA ASN A 139 16.57 2.73 1.99
C ASN A 139 18.02 2.36 1.62
N GLU A 140 18.99 2.65 2.50
CA GLU A 140 20.39 2.26 2.28
C GLU A 140 20.57 0.75 2.24
N MET A 141 19.85 0.00 3.09
CA MET A 141 19.89 -1.47 3.07
C MET A 141 19.36 -2.05 1.75
N ILE A 142 18.27 -1.51 1.21
CA ILE A 142 17.74 -1.93 -0.10
C ILE A 142 18.74 -1.63 -1.22
N ALA A 143 19.35 -0.44 -1.18
CA ALA A 143 20.36 -0.06 -2.17
C ALA A 143 21.57 -1.00 -2.11
N ASN A 144 22.01 -1.38 -0.90
CA ASN A 144 23.09 -2.33 -0.70
C ASN A 144 22.72 -3.74 -1.19
N GLU A 145 21.53 -4.25 -0.84
CA GLU A 145 21.07 -5.56 -1.29
C GLU A 145 20.95 -5.63 -2.81
N LYS A 146 20.40 -4.59 -3.45
CA LYS A 146 20.33 -4.49 -4.91
C LYS A 146 21.72 -4.45 -5.56
N MET A 147 22.65 -3.69 -4.98
CA MET A 147 24.03 -3.65 -5.48
C MET A 147 24.68 -5.03 -5.38
N ARG A 148 24.54 -5.69 -4.23
CA ARG A 148 25.09 -7.04 -3.98
C ARG A 148 24.50 -8.08 -4.94
N SER A 149 23.19 -8.07 -5.16
CA SER A 149 22.54 -9.01 -6.08
C SER A 149 23.00 -8.82 -7.52
N LEU A 150 23.22 -7.57 -7.95
CA LEU A 150 23.76 -7.29 -9.28
C LEU A 150 25.18 -7.82 -9.45
N PHE A 151 26.06 -7.61 -8.47
CA PHE A 151 27.41 -8.17 -8.48
C PHE A 151 27.39 -9.70 -8.57
N GLU A 152 26.61 -10.37 -7.73
CA GLU A 152 26.48 -11.83 -7.74
C GLU A 152 25.96 -12.35 -9.11
N SER A 153 24.89 -11.75 -9.65
CA SER A 153 24.34 -12.14 -10.96
C SER A 153 25.31 -11.91 -12.12
N SER A 154 26.19 -10.90 -12.02
CA SER A 154 27.17 -10.59 -13.06
C SER A 154 28.26 -11.65 -13.16
N GLU A 155 28.68 -12.25 -12.04
CA GLU A 155 29.65 -13.34 -12.00
C GLU A 155 29.07 -14.63 -12.58
N ASP A 156 27.81 -14.94 -12.25
CA ASP A 156 27.13 -16.10 -12.82
C ASP A 156 26.89 -15.96 -14.32
N ALA A 157 26.54 -14.76 -14.79
CA ALA A 157 26.43 -14.47 -16.22
C ALA A 157 27.76 -14.66 -16.95
N LYS A 158 28.89 -14.21 -16.37
CA LYS A 158 30.23 -14.44 -16.93
C LYS A 158 30.59 -15.92 -16.97
N ARG A 159 30.27 -16.70 -15.93
CA ARG A 159 30.50 -18.16 -15.90
C ARG A 159 29.68 -18.87 -16.97
N ALA A 160 28.40 -18.53 -17.10
CA ALA A 160 27.52 -19.09 -18.12
C ALA A 160 28.05 -18.78 -19.54
N LEU A 161 28.53 -17.55 -19.75
CA LEU A 161 29.19 -17.16 -20.99
C LEU A 161 30.44 -18.03 -21.23
N GLY A 162 31.30 -18.18 -20.22
CA GLY A 162 32.51 -19.01 -20.32
C GLY A 162 32.23 -20.47 -20.69
N MET A 163 31.12 -21.05 -20.22
CA MET A 163 30.71 -22.42 -20.59
C MET A 163 30.14 -22.51 -22.01
N LEU A 164 29.51 -21.45 -22.52
CA LEU A 164 28.92 -21.44 -23.86
C LEU A 164 29.97 -21.26 -24.97
N TYR A 165 31.10 -20.62 -24.63
CA TYR A 165 32.19 -20.29 -25.56
C TYR A 165 33.45 -21.15 -25.35
N ALA A 166 33.39 -22.20 -24.53
CA ALA A 166 34.43 -23.23 -24.38
C ALA A 166 34.08 -24.50 -25.16
#